data_AF-A0A1J3CKC5-F1
#
_entry.id   AF-A0A1J3CKC5-F1
#
_cell.length_a   1.000
_cell.length_b   1.000
_cell.length_c   1.000
_cell.angle_alpha   90.00
_cell.angle_beta   90.00
_cell.angle_gamma   90.00
#
_symmetry.space_group_name_H-M   'P 1'
#
loop_
_entity.id
_entity.type
_entity.pdbx_description
1 polymer ?
#
loop_
_entity_poly.entity_id
_entity_poly.type
_entity_poly.pdbx_seq_one_letter_code
_entity_poly.pdbx_strand_id
1 'polypeptide(L)'
;KMLKKISGDSYRLLAPALSSSSSSSSLSRNRTEIERVTRIINDHPFPNHPIQPILAKHIPLSSLSPDFVSEVLGRLFAAHSNGLKALEFFKYSLKTPKSSPTSDSFEKTLHILARMRYFDQAWALMAEVRTDYPNLLTFKSMSILLCKIAKFGSYEETL
;
A
#
# COMPACT_ATOMS: atom_id res chain seq x y z
N LYS A 1 -49.46 -49.20 37.34
CA LYS A 1 -49.54 -49.35 35.86
C LYS A 1 -49.03 -48.05 35.24
N MET A 2 -47.74 -47.91 34.95
CA MET A 2 -47.06 -48.29 33.69
C MET A 2 -47.69 -47.71 32.41
N LEU A 3 -46.99 -46.68 31.89
CA LEU A 3 -46.59 -46.39 30.50
C LEU A 3 -47.58 -45.86 29.46
N LYS A 4 -47.20 -44.72 28.85
CA LYS A 4 -46.72 -44.54 27.44
C LYS A 4 -46.38 -43.05 27.22
N LYS A 5 -45.12 -42.61 27.10
CA LYS A 5 -44.23 -42.51 25.91
C LYS A 5 -44.88 -41.90 24.65
N ILE A 6 -44.47 -40.66 24.33
CA ILE A 6 -44.53 -40.00 23.01
C ILE A 6 -43.34 -39.01 23.00
N SER A 7 -42.13 -39.39 22.54
CA SER A 7 -41.60 -39.24 21.17
C SER A 7 -41.97 -37.92 20.49
N GLY A 8 -41.01 -36.99 20.42
CA GLY A 8 -41.07 -35.76 19.64
C GLY A 8 -39.70 -35.49 19.05
N ASP A 9 -39.53 -35.88 17.79
CA ASP A 9 -38.31 -35.76 17.00
C ASP A 9 -38.05 -34.33 16.51
N SER A 10 -36.76 -34.05 16.31
CA SER A 10 -36.19 -33.23 15.23
C SER A 10 -36.51 -31.74 15.16
N TYR A 11 -35.61 -30.96 15.75
CA TYR A 11 -35.15 -29.69 15.17
C TYR A 11 -33.63 -29.71 15.03
N ARG A 12 -33.14 -30.51 14.06
CA ARG A 12 -31.81 -30.27 13.50
C ARG A 12 -31.91 -29.02 12.62
N LEU A 13 -31.55 -27.89 13.21
CA LEU A 13 -31.24 -26.67 12.48
C LEU A 13 -30.14 -27.00 11.45
N LEU A 14 -30.49 -26.95 10.18
CA LEU A 14 -29.53 -26.97 9.08
C LEU A 14 -28.74 -25.65 9.14
N ALA A 15 -27.60 -25.69 9.83
CA ALA A 15 -26.59 -24.65 9.66
C ALA A 15 -26.10 -24.71 8.20
N PRO A 16 -26.07 -23.59 7.45
CA PRO A 16 -25.42 -23.56 6.16
C PRO A 16 -23.93 -23.83 6.37
N ALA A 17 -23.39 -24.84 5.69
CA ALA A 17 -21.96 -25.09 5.66
C ALA A 17 -21.26 -23.89 5.02
N LEU A 18 -20.48 -23.15 5.82
CA LEU A 18 -19.60 -22.08 5.35
C LEU A 18 -18.48 -22.69 4.49
N SER A 19 -18.70 -22.78 3.18
CA SER A 19 -17.64 -23.05 2.20
C SER A 19 -16.72 -21.82 2.09
N SER A 20 -15.81 -21.65 3.06
CA SER A 20 -14.87 -20.50 3.19
C SER A 20 -13.42 -20.86 2.78
N SER A 21 -13.21 -22.01 2.15
CA SER A 21 -11.87 -22.53 1.83
C SER A 21 -11.18 -21.76 0.69
N SER A 22 -11.96 -21.22 -0.26
CA SER A 22 -11.44 -20.56 -1.46
C SER A 22 -10.93 -19.13 -1.17
N SER A 23 -11.60 -18.41 -0.26
CA SER A 23 -11.22 -17.03 0.10
C SER A 23 -9.93 -17.02 0.92
N SER A 24 -9.83 -17.87 1.95
CA SER A 24 -8.66 -17.92 2.84
C SER A 24 -7.34 -18.20 2.13
N SER A 25 -7.34 -19.08 1.12
CA SER A 25 -6.16 -19.40 0.31
C SER A 25 -5.73 -18.27 -0.64
N SER A 26 -6.68 -17.50 -1.18
CA SER A 26 -6.37 -16.34 -2.03
C SER A 26 -5.78 -15.17 -1.22
N LEU A 27 -6.33 -14.91 -0.02
CA LEU A 27 -5.82 -13.89 0.90
C LEU A 27 -4.41 -14.23 1.39
N SER A 28 -4.15 -15.49 1.75
CA SER A 28 -2.81 -15.91 2.20
C SER A 28 -1.78 -15.75 1.08
N ARG A 29 -2.13 -16.12 -0.17
CA ARG A 29 -1.25 -15.93 -1.32
C ARG A 29 -0.91 -14.46 -1.57
N ASN A 30 -1.91 -13.58 -1.52
CA ASN A 30 -1.69 -12.14 -1.67
C ASN A 30 -0.80 -11.59 -0.56
N ARG A 31 -1.03 -12.01 0.68
CA ARG A 31 -0.20 -11.59 1.82
C ARG A 31 1.26 -11.98 1.63
N THR A 32 1.54 -13.24 1.28
CA THR A 32 2.89 -13.74 0.99
C THR A 32 3.55 -12.95 -0.14
N GLU A 33 2.79 -12.62 -1.18
CA GLU A 33 3.30 -11.86 -2.32
C GLU A 33 3.65 -10.41 -1.94
N ILE A 34 2.83 -9.76 -1.13
CA ILE A 34 3.13 -8.43 -0.60
C ILE A 34 4.38 -8.48 0.30
N GLU A 35 4.53 -9.51 1.15
CA GLU A 35 5.73 -9.69 2.00
C GLU A 35 6.98 -9.87 1.14
N ARG A 36 6.89 -10.70 0.09
CA ARG A 36 7.97 -10.92 -0.88
C ARG A 36 8.39 -9.61 -1.57
N VAL A 37 7.43 -8.84 -2.08
CA VAL A 37 7.69 -7.55 -2.74
C VAL A 37 8.31 -6.55 -1.78
N THR A 38 7.75 -6.42 -0.58
CA THR A 38 8.27 -5.52 0.47
C THR A 38 9.73 -5.84 0.77
N ARG A 39 10.06 -7.14 0.87
CA ARG A 39 11.43 -7.61 1.11
C ARG A 39 12.37 -7.27 -0.05
N ILE A 40 11.96 -7.51 -1.29
CA ILE A 40 12.77 -7.15 -2.48
C ILE A 40 13.12 -5.67 -2.48
N ILE A 41 12.15 -4.82 -2.15
CA ILE A 41 12.37 -3.37 -2.08
C ILE A 41 13.36 -3.05 -0.95
N ASN A 42 13.11 -3.56 0.26
CA ASN A 42 13.95 -3.26 1.42
C ASN A 42 15.39 -3.74 1.28
N ASP A 43 15.60 -4.96 0.79
CA ASP A 43 16.91 -5.60 0.69
C ASP A 43 17.75 -5.04 -0.48
N HIS A 44 17.15 -4.23 -1.37
CA HIS A 44 17.85 -3.66 -2.52
C HIS A 44 18.97 -2.68 -2.12
N PRO A 45 20.17 -2.70 -2.73
CA PRO A 45 21.28 -1.80 -2.42
C PRO A 45 21.14 -0.38 -3.02
N PHE A 46 19.93 0.19 -3.02
CA PHE A 46 19.72 1.57 -3.50
C PHE A 46 20.40 2.57 -2.55
N PRO A 47 21.08 3.63 -3.04
CA PRO A 47 21.11 4.14 -4.42
C PRO A 47 22.25 3.61 -5.31
N ASN A 48 23.12 2.73 -4.81
CA ASN A 48 24.27 2.22 -5.57
C ASN A 48 23.85 1.55 -6.90
N HIS A 49 22.67 0.94 -6.91
CA HIS A 49 22.05 0.39 -8.11
C HIS A 49 20.63 0.97 -8.29
N PRO A 50 20.17 1.16 -9.54
CA PRO A 50 18.79 1.55 -9.80
C PRO A 50 17.84 0.40 -9.44
N ILE A 51 16.72 0.72 -8.80
CA ILE A 51 15.74 -0.29 -8.33
C ILE A 51 14.74 -0.71 -9.43
N GLN A 52 14.50 0.15 -10.43
CA GLN A 52 13.52 -0.13 -11.51
C GLN A 52 13.73 -1.49 -12.21
N PRO A 53 14.96 -1.94 -12.54
CA PRO A 53 15.18 -3.25 -13.16
C PRO A 53 14.76 -4.42 -12.26
N ILE A 54 14.99 -4.34 -10.94
CA ILE A 54 14.59 -5.42 -10.03
C ILE A 54 13.06 -5.48 -9.88
N LEU A 55 12.40 -4.31 -9.87
CA LEU A 55 10.93 -4.23 -9.85
C LEU A 55 10.36 -4.85 -11.13
N ALA A 56 10.87 -4.47 -12.30
CA ALA A 56 10.45 -5.03 -13.59
C ALA A 56 10.64 -6.55 -13.68
N LYS A 57 11.76 -7.06 -13.18
CA LYS A 57 12.08 -8.49 -13.21
C LYS A 57 11.19 -9.31 -12.28
N HIS A 58 10.86 -8.80 -11.09
CA HIS A 58 10.22 -9.58 -10.04
C HIS A 58 8.76 -9.19 -9.76
N ILE A 59 8.24 -8.13 -10.37
CA ILE A 59 6.92 -7.57 -10.10
C ILE A 59 6.29 -7.16 -11.43
N PRO A 60 5.61 -8.06 -12.14
CA PRO A 60 4.94 -7.72 -13.38
C PRO A 60 3.94 -6.56 -13.17
N LEU A 61 3.92 -5.56 -14.06
CA LEU A 61 2.97 -4.44 -13.94
C LEU A 61 1.51 -4.92 -13.90
N SER A 62 1.18 -6.01 -14.58
CA SER A 62 -0.15 -6.62 -14.58
C SER A 62 -0.61 -7.15 -13.22
N SER A 63 0.31 -7.38 -12.26
CA SER A 63 -0.04 -7.83 -10.91
C SER A 63 -0.25 -6.68 -9.92
N LEU A 64 -0.04 -5.42 -10.33
CA LEU A 64 -0.17 -4.25 -9.47
C LEU A 64 -1.59 -3.71 -9.47
N SER A 65 -2.44 -4.25 -8.61
CA SER A 65 -3.73 -3.62 -8.29
C SER A 65 -3.54 -2.42 -7.34
N PRO A 66 -4.47 -1.44 -7.34
CA PRO A 66 -4.41 -0.31 -6.41
C PRO A 66 -4.29 -0.71 -4.94
N ASP A 67 -5.03 -1.73 -4.52
CA ASP A 67 -4.98 -2.27 -3.15
C ASP A 67 -3.65 -2.94 -2.84
N PHE A 68 -3.08 -3.68 -3.80
CA PHE A 68 -1.78 -4.31 -3.64
C PHE A 68 -0.68 -3.25 -3.43
N VAL A 69 -0.70 -2.19 -4.25
CA VAL A 69 0.25 -1.07 -4.14
C VAL A 69 0.12 -0.37 -2.79
N SER A 70 -1.10 -0.07 -2.38
CA SER A 70 -1.42 0.53 -1.08
C SER A 70 -0.89 -0.30 0.10
N GLU A 71 -1.04 -1.62 0.03
CA GLU A 71 -0.66 -2.54 1.09
C GLU A 71 0.88 -2.72 1.17
N VAL A 72 1.56 -2.81 0.01
CA VAL A 72 3.04 -2.78 -0.03
C VAL A 72 3.56 -1.47 0.57
N LEU A 73 3.03 -0.32 0.17
CA LEU A 73 3.43 0.99 0.71
C LEU A 73 3.11 1.12 2.20
N GLY A 74 2.02 0.52 2.67
CA GLY A 74 1.69 0.43 4.09
C GLY A 74 2.78 -0.31 4.88
N ARG A 75 3.30 -1.42 4.35
CA ARG A 75 4.40 -2.16 4.98
C ARG A 75 5.72 -1.42 4.92
N LEU A 76 6.03 -0.75 3.80
CA LEU A 76 7.21 0.12 3.71
C LEU A 76 7.14 1.30 4.68
N PHE A 77 5.95 1.86 4.90
CA PHE A 77 5.72 2.88 5.91
C PHE A 77 5.97 2.35 7.32
N ALA A 78 5.35 1.22 7.69
CA ALA A 78 5.50 0.61 9.01
C ALA A 78 6.93 0.17 9.30
N ALA A 79 7.64 -0.36 8.31
CA ALA A 79 9.03 -0.82 8.42
C ALA A 79 10.06 0.33 8.42
N HIS A 80 9.62 1.59 8.40
CA HIS A 80 10.51 2.76 8.32
C HIS A 80 11.48 2.69 7.12
N SER A 81 11.04 2.09 6.02
CA SER A 81 11.86 1.88 4.82
C SER A 81 12.42 3.18 4.24
N ASN A 82 13.50 3.04 3.46
CA ASN A 82 14.09 4.13 2.71
C ASN A 82 13.05 4.78 1.78
N GLY A 83 12.91 6.10 1.88
CA GLY A 83 11.85 6.81 1.17
C GLY A 83 12.03 6.90 -0.34
N LEU A 84 13.26 6.92 -0.84
CA LEU A 84 13.53 6.91 -2.28
C LEU A 84 13.17 5.55 -2.89
N LYS A 85 13.38 4.44 -2.18
CA LYS A 85 12.93 3.12 -2.64
C LYS A 85 11.40 3.03 -2.72
N ALA A 86 10.70 3.59 -1.73
CA ALA A 86 9.24 3.64 -1.74
C ALA A 86 8.70 4.51 -2.89
N LEU A 87 9.34 5.66 -3.14
CA LEU A 87 9.03 6.54 -4.27
C LEU A 87 9.20 5.83 -5.61
N GLU A 88 10.32 5.13 -5.80
CA GLU A 88 10.58 4.37 -7.03
C GLU A 88 9.55 3.26 -7.26
N PHE A 89 9.11 2.59 -6.18
CA PHE A 89 8.02 1.61 -6.27
C PHE A 89 6.68 2.27 -6.63
N PHE A 90 6.34 3.41 -6.02
CA PHE A 90 5.14 4.16 -6.37
C PHE A 90 5.16 4.56 -7.85
N LYS A 91 6.24 5.20 -8.33
CA LYS A 91 6.44 5.57 -9.74
C LYS A 91 6.41 4.37 -10.68
N TYR A 92 6.96 3.23 -10.27
CA TYR A 92 6.87 1.99 -11.03
C TYR A 92 5.42 1.54 -11.20
N SER A 93 4.58 1.65 -10.15
CA SER A 93 3.18 1.26 -10.22
C SER A 93 2.33 2.15 -11.13
N LEU A 94 2.70 3.44 -11.30
CA LEU A 94 2.05 4.35 -12.24
C LEU A 94 2.22 3.95 -13.72
N LYS A 95 3.21 3.11 -14.04
CA LYS A 95 3.42 2.62 -15.42
C LYS A 95 2.34 1.63 -15.87
N THR A 96 1.50 1.15 -14.95
CA THR A 96 0.44 0.20 -15.25
C THR A 96 -0.74 0.91 -15.92
N PRO A 97 -1.07 0.63 -17.20
CA PRO A 97 -2.13 1.32 -17.92
C PRO A 97 -3.55 1.03 -17.39
N LYS A 98 -3.69 0.04 -16.50
CA LYS A 98 -4.97 -0.45 -15.98
C LYS A 98 -5.28 -0.01 -14.56
N SER A 99 -4.36 0.66 -13.86
CA SER A 99 -4.54 1.02 -12.46
C SER A 99 -4.24 2.49 -12.23
N SER A 100 -5.26 3.25 -11.86
CA SER A 100 -5.08 4.60 -11.34
C SER A 100 -4.52 4.52 -9.91
N PRO A 101 -3.55 5.37 -9.53
CA PRO A 101 -3.13 5.49 -8.13
C PRO A 101 -4.31 5.92 -7.22
N THR A 102 -4.21 5.58 -5.94
CA THR A 102 -5.20 5.94 -4.93
C THR A 102 -4.68 7.06 -4.03
N SER A 103 -5.59 7.82 -3.42
CA SER A 103 -5.20 8.84 -2.43
C SER A 103 -4.37 8.21 -1.31
N ASP A 104 -4.74 7.00 -0.88
CA ASP A 104 -4.05 6.28 0.18
C ASP A 104 -2.61 5.87 -0.20
N SER A 105 -2.38 5.31 -1.40
CA SER A 105 -1.02 4.96 -1.83
C SER A 105 -0.14 6.21 -2.03
N PHE A 106 -0.72 7.28 -2.57
CA PHE A 106 -0.05 8.56 -2.72
C PHE A 106 0.31 9.18 -1.35
N GLU A 107 -0.64 9.28 -0.43
CA GLU A 107 -0.44 9.81 0.92
C GLU A 107 0.59 9.00 1.71
N LYS A 108 0.56 7.67 1.64
CA LYS A 108 1.60 6.81 2.25
C LYS A 108 2.98 7.13 1.70
N THR A 109 3.10 7.32 0.40
CA THR A 109 4.38 7.69 -0.23
C THR A 109 4.88 9.05 0.28
N LEU A 110 4.01 10.06 0.35
CA LEU A 110 4.34 11.37 0.92
C LEU A 110 4.75 11.27 2.39
N HIS A 111 4.03 10.48 3.19
CA HIS A 111 4.37 10.25 4.59
C HIS A 111 5.75 9.64 4.77
N ILE A 112 6.10 8.64 3.93
CA ILE A 112 7.43 8.02 3.96
C ILE A 112 8.51 9.05 3.60
N LEU A 113 8.32 9.80 2.51
CA LEU A 113 9.29 10.81 2.06
C LEU A 113 9.49 11.91 3.10
N ALA A 114 8.40 12.49 3.60
CA ALA A 114 8.45 13.57 4.57
C ALA A 114 9.03 13.11 5.92
N ARG A 115 8.80 11.85 6.32
CA ARG A 115 9.45 11.26 7.52
C ARG A 115 10.97 11.18 7.35
N MET A 116 11.45 10.86 6.16
CA MET A 116 12.88 10.77 5.83
C MET A 116 13.48 12.11 5.37
N ARG A 117 12.71 13.20 5.43
CA ARG A 117 13.08 14.56 5.01
C ARG A 117 13.45 14.70 3.53
N TYR A 118 12.92 13.82 2.68
CA TYR A 118 13.02 13.93 1.21
C TYR A 118 11.96 14.90 0.68
N PHE A 119 12.03 16.17 1.10
CA PHE A 119 11.02 17.17 0.78
C PHE A 119 11.03 17.57 -0.70
N ASP A 120 12.21 17.71 -1.30
CA ASP A 120 12.34 18.02 -2.73
C ASP A 120 11.66 16.94 -3.60
N GLN A 121 11.90 15.67 -3.27
CA GLN A 121 11.32 14.54 -3.98
C GLN A 121 9.80 14.44 -3.74
N ALA A 122 9.33 14.79 -2.53
CA ALA A 122 7.90 14.86 -2.24
C ALA A 122 7.23 16.00 -3.05
N TRP A 123 7.86 17.16 -3.13
CA TRP A 123 7.36 18.30 -3.92
C TRP A 123 7.33 18.00 -5.41
N ALA A 124 8.42 17.40 -5.94
CA ALA A 124 8.49 16.94 -7.32
C ALA A 124 7.37 15.92 -7.61
N LEU A 125 7.14 14.97 -6.72
CA LEU A 125 6.05 14.00 -6.86
C LEU A 125 4.67 14.69 -6.88
N MET A 126 4.43 15.68 -6.00
CA MET A 126 3.18 16.45 -6.01
C MET A 126 3.00 17.24 -7.32
N ALA A 127 4.07 17.76 -7.90
CA ALA A 127 4.03 18.46 -9.18
C ALA A 127 3.74 17.51 -10.37
N GLU A 128 4.33 16.32 -10.36
CA GLU A 128 4.03 15.26 -11.34
C GLU A 128 2.55 14.85 -11.24
N VAL A 129 2.09 14.50 -10.03
CA VAL A 129 0.71 14.08 -9.76
C VAL A 129 -0.31 15.18 -10.05
N ARG A 130 0.02 16.47 -9.89
CA ARG A 130 -0.85 17.58 -10.28
C ARG A 130 -1.24 17.52 -11.76
N THR A 131 -0.32 17.08 -12.60
CA THR A 131 -0.50 17.05 -14.05
C THR A 131 -1.32 15.84 -14.46
N ASP A 132 -0.97 14.66 -13.94
CA ASP A 132 -1.51 13.39 -14.40
C ASP A 132 -2.74 12.91 -13.59
N TYR A 133 -2.78 13.24 -12.29
CA TYR A 133 -3.80 12.76 -11.34
C TYR A 133 -4.20 13.86 -10.32
N PRO A 134 -4.73 15.01 -10.78
CA PRO A 134 -4.99 16.17 -9.91
C PRO A 134 -5.93 15.87 -8.73
N ASN A 135 -6.80 14.86 -8.85
CA ASN A 135 -7.72 14.44 -7.79
C ASN A 135 -7.01 13.86 -6.55
N LEU A 136 -5.73 13.48 -6.65
CA LEU A 136 -4.96 13.00 -5.50
C LEU A 136 -4.44 14.14 -4.62
N LEU A 137 -4.41 15.38 -5.13
CA LEU A 137 -3.97 16.56 -4.37
C LEU A 137 -5.07 17.07 -3.43
N THR A 138 -5.38 16.25 -2.43
CA THR A 138 -6.32 16.57 -1.36
C THR A 138 -5.68 17.49 -0.32
N PHE A 139 -6.50 18.17 0.48
CA PHE A 139 -6.02 18.91 1.67
C PHE A 139 -5.15 18.02 2.57
N LYS A 140 -5.54 16.75 2.74
CA LYS A 140 -4.76 15.77 3.49
C LYS A 140 -3.38 15.58 2.89
N SER A 141 -3.28 15.30 1.59
CA SER A 141 -1.98 15.11 0.91
C SER A 141 -1.06 16.34 1.06
N MET A 142 -1.59 17.56 0.91
CA MET A 142 -0.82 18.79 1.07
C MET A 142 -0.37 18.97 2.52
N SER A 143 -1.26 18.73 3.49
CA SER A 143 -0.97 18.90 4.91
C SER A 143 0.20 18.02 5.39
N ILE A 144 0.38 16.82 4.82
CA ILE A 144 1.50 15.92 5.14
C ILE A 144 2.84 16.62 4.94
N LEU A 145 2.99 17.33 3.82
CA LEU A 145 4.25 17.98 3.47
C LEU A 145 4.38 19.33 4.17
N LEU A 146 3.34 20.18 4.13
CA LEU A 146 3.35 21.51 4.74
C LEU A 146 3.64 21.47 6.24
N CYS A 147 2.99 20.58 6.99
CA CYS A 147 3.22 20.45 8.43
C CYS A 147 4.65 19.96 8.76
N LYS A 148 5.25 19.17 7.87
CA LYS A 148 6.62 18.67 8.06
C LYS A 148 7.65 19.72 7.70
N ILE A 149 7.43 20.47 6.63
CA ILE A 149 8.27 21.62 6.27
C ILE A 149 8.18 22.66 7.38
N ALA A 150 6.99 23.07 7.83
CA ALA A 150 6.87 24.04 8.93
C ALA A 150 7.57 23.59 10.23
N LYS A 151 7.65 22.26 10.48
CA LYS A 151 8.35 21.71 11.65
C LYS A 151 9.88 21.70 11.50
N PHE A 152 10.39 21.51 10.29
CA PHE A 152 11.82 21.28 10.04
C PHE A 152 12.51 22.36 9.21
N GLY A 153 11.74 23.29 8.67
CA GLY A 153 12.20 24.43 7.89
C GLY A 153 13.04 25.32 8.78
N SER A 154 14.19 25.71 8.24
CA SER A 154 14.98 26.79 8.81
C SER A 154 14.22 28.12 8.61
N TYR A 155 14.38 29.06 9.53
CA TYR A 155 13.78 30.41 9.42
C TYR A 155 14.08 31.06 8.05
N GLU A 156 15.29 30.82 7.52
CA GLU A 156 15.77 31.34 6.23
C GLU A 156 15.07 30.74 5.00
N GLU A 157 14.46 29.55 5.10
CA GLU A 157 13.72 28.92 3.99
C GLU A 157 12.25 29.38 3.93
N THR A 158 11.79 30.13 4.94
CA THR A 158 10.38 30.56 5.10
C THR A 158 10.17 32.03 4.74
N LEU A 159 11.25 32.78 4.46
CA LEU A 159 11.26 34.18 4.05
C LEU A 159 11.61 34.33 2.56
#